data_AF-A0AAV5UZN7-F1
#
_entry.id   AF-A0AAV5UZN7-F1
#
_cell.length_a   1.000
_cell.length_b   1.000
_cell.length_c   1.000
_cell.angle_alpha   90.00
_cell.angle_beta   90.00
_cell.angle_gamma   90.00
#
_symmetry.space_group_name_H-M   'P 1'
#
loop_
_entity.id
_entity.type
_entity.pdbx_description
1 polymer ?
#
loop_
_entity_poly.entity_id
_entity_poly.type
_entity_poly.pdbx_seq_one_letter_code
_entity_poly.pdbx_strand_id
1 'polypeptide(L)'
;AGFGIRFSKESLLRVINNIRVLPCPTLGNLRICFAGKTADELLSLADSRHVLHARVYQHKSVAIIEAMIAKAFKVAAPYISIPNGKGKSIPFSKIHLNMDAFC
;
A
#
# COMPACT_ATOMS: atom_id res chain seq x y z
N ALA A 1 -10.03 7.74 9.66
CA ALA A 1 -9.46 7.53 11.00
C ALA A 1 -8.95 8.86 11.51
N GLY A 2 -9.50 9.41 12.61
CA GLY A 2 -9.18 10.76 13.10
C GLY A 2 -7.82 10.89 13.78
N PHE A 3 -6.81 10.14 13.34
CA PHE A 3 -5.47 10.20 13.93
C PHE A 3 -4.66 11.29 13.25
N GLY A 4 -4.23 12.29 14.02
CA GLY A 4 -3.31 13.32 13.54
C GLY A 4 -1.96 12.71 13.21
N ILE A 5 -1.59 12.73 11.93
CA ILE A 5 -0.22 12.43 11.47
C ILE A 5 0.53 13.73 11.26
N ARG A 6 1.86 13.70 11.44
CA ARG A 6 2.69 14.92 11.26
C ARG A 6 2.80 15.32 9.79
N PHE A 7 2.78 14.36 8.88
CA PHE A 7 2.89 14.62 7.46
C PHE A 7 1.56 15.12 6.89
N SER A 8 1.49 16.42 6.56
CA SER A 8 0.28 17.06 6.04
C SER A 8 0.36 17.34 4.53
N LYS A 9 -0.73 17.87 3.97
CA LYS A 9 -0.77 18.32 2.57
C LYS A 9 0.24 19.43 2.30
N GLU A 10 0.44 20.33 3.26
CA GLU A 10 1.39 21.42 3.18
C GLU A 10 2.84 20.88 3.19
N SER A 11 3.12 19.89 4.03
CA SER A 11 4.42 19.18 4.04
C SER A 11 4.69 18.55 2.67
N LEU A 12 3.70 17.89 2.07
CA LEU A 12 3.81 17.30 0.74
C LEU A 12 4.12 18.34 -0.33
N LEU A 13 3.38 19.45 -0.35
CA LEU A 13 3.61 20.54 -1.32
C LEU A 13 4.99 21.16 -1.15
N ARG A 14 5.46 21.34 0.10
CA ARG A 14 6.81 21.84 0.39
C ARG A 14 7.88 20.89 -0.16
N VAL A 15 7.71 19.58 0.00
CA VAL A 15 8.63 18.59 -0.56
C VAL A 15 8.62 18.67 -2.08
N ILE A 16 7.46 18.58 -2.72
CA ILE A 16 7.31 18.59 -4.19
C ILE A 16 7.94 19.82 -4.82
N ASN A 17 7.67 21.01 -4.27
CA ASN A 17 8.19 22.28 -4.78
C ASN A 17 9.73 22.39 -4.70
N ASN A 18 10.40 21.53 -3.92
CA ASN A 18 11.84 21.54 -3.72
C ASN A 18 12.52 20.25 -4.23
N ILE A 19 11.84 19.43 -5.02
CA ILE A 19 12.42 18.25 -5.69
C ILE A 19 13.26 18.69 -6.89
N ARG A 20 14.41 18.02 -7.08
CA ARG A 20 15.23 18.12 -8.28
C ARG A 20 15.73 16.75 -8.71
N VAL A 21 16.07 16.59 -9.98
CA VAL A 21 16.74 15.40 -10.48
C VAL A 21 18.22 15.72 -10.62
N LEU A 22 19.07 14.95 -9.95
CA LEU A 22 20.53 15.14 -9.96
C LEU A 22 21.23 13.80 -10.20
N PRO A 23 22.43 13.79 -10.82
CA PRO A 23 23.21 12.58 -10.95
C PRO A 23 23.71 12.11 -9.58
N CYS A 24 23.60 10.81 -9.32
CA CYS A 24 24.10 10.20 -8.11
C CYS A 24 25.64 10.25 -8.10
N PRO A 25 26.30 10.74 -7.03
CA PRO A 25 27.76 10.91 -7.01
C PRO A 25 28.53 9.58 -7.12
N THR A 26 27.91 8.45 -6.75
CA THR A 26 28.56 7.13 -6.77
C THR A 26 28.27 6.32 -8.04
N LEU A 27 27.08 6.50 -8.62
CA LEU A 27 26.57 5.62 -9.68
C LEU A 27 26.32 6.34 -11.01
N GLY A 28 26.44 7.67 -11.04
CA GLY A 28 26.25 8.50 -12.24
C GLY A 28 24.81 8.57 -12.77
N ASN A 29 23.91 7.72 -12.29
CA ASN A 29 22.51 7.68 -12.69
C ASN A 29 21.70 8.82 -12.05
N LEU A 30 20.77 9.38 -12.83
CA LEU A 30 19.87 10.43 -12.39
C LEU A 30 18.91 9.91 -11.30
N ARG A 31 18.82 10.63 -10.18
CA ARG A 31 17.94 10.32 -9.05
C ARG A 31 17.11 11.51 -8.65
N ILE A 32 15.92 11.22 -8.12
CA ILE A 32 15.10 12.22 -7.43
C ILE A 32 15.81 12.59 -6.13
N CYS A 33 16.09 13.88 -5.97
CA CYS A 33 16.75 14.46 -4.82
C CYS A 33 15.85 15.52 -4.18
N PHE A 34 15.96 15.62 -2.86
CA PHE A 34 15.21 16.59 -2.06
C PHE A 34 16.16 17.65 -1.52
N ALA A 35 15.69 18.87 -1.32
CA ALA A 35 16.48 19.92 -0.69
C ALA A 35 16.76 19.55 0.78
N GLY A 36 17.97 19.84 1.28
CA GLY A 36 18.34 19.53 2.68
C GLY A 36 17.38 20.14 3.71
N LYS A 37 16.82 21.32 3.42
CA LYS A 37 15.80 22.00 4.26
C LYS A 37 14.44 21.29 4.36
N THR A 38 14.23 20.22 3.59
CA THR A 38 13.01 19.39 3.64
C THR A 38 13.26 18.01 4.25
N ALA A 39 14.40 17.80 4.91
CA ALA A 39 14.76 16.52 5.50
C ALA A 39 13.78 16.10 6.61
N ASP A 40 13.36 17.03 7.46
CA ASP A 40 12.42 16.76 8.56
C ASP A 40 11.05 16.31 8.05
N GLU A 41 10.55 16.92 6.96
CA GLU A 41 9.31 16.48 6.32
C GLU A 41 9.41 15.04 5.79
N LEU A 42 10.54 14.67 5.18
CA LEU A 42 10.77 13.30 4.70
C LEU A 42 10.85 12.31 5.86
N LEU A 43 11.48 12.68 6.97
CA LEU A 43 11.52 11.84 8.16
C LEU A 43 10.12 11.65 8.75
N SER A 44 9.34 12.73 8.83
CA SER A 44 7.97 12.71 9.34
C SER A 44 7.03 11.82 8.51
N LEU A 45 7.32 11.61 7.23
CA LEU A 45 6.58 10.68 6.36
C LEU A 45 6.74 9.24 6.86
N ALA A 46 7.97 8.83 7.18
CA ALA A 46 8.26 7.49 7.70
C ALA A 46 7.62 7.29 9.08
N ASP A 47 7.72 8.29 9.97
CA ASP A 47 7.07 8.25 11.27
C ASP A 47 5.55 8.15 11.16
N SER A 48 4.95 8.94 10.25
CA SER A 48 3.52 8.90 9.99
C SER A 48 3.07 7.53 9.49
N ARG A 49 3.85 6.90 8.58
CA ARG A 49 3.60 5.52 8.15
C ARG A 49 3.65 4.55 9.32
N HIS A 50 4.67 4.65 10.18
CA HIS A 50 4.81 3.77 11.33
C HIS A 50 3.61 3.89 12.28
N VAL A 51 3.20 5.12 12.61
CA VAL A 51 2.03 5.38 13.46
C VAL A 51 0.75 4.80 12.86
N LEU A 52 0.53 4.97 11.56
CA LEU A 52 -0.65 4.41 10.87
C LEU A 52 -0.63 2.88 10.88
N HIS A 53 0.53 2.26 10.64
CA HIS A 53 0.66 0.81 10.72
C HIS A 53 0.36 0.29 12.13
N ALA A 54 0.97 0.88 13.16
CA ALA A 54 0.81 0.41 14.52
C ALA A 54 -0.61 0.60 15.07
N ARG A 55 -1.27 1.72 14.72
CA ARG A 55 -2.56 2.10 15.32
C ARG A 55 -3.77 1.71 14.48
N VAL A 56 -3.64 1.64 13.16
CA VAL A 56 -4.77 1.43 12.25
C VAL A 56 -4.63 0.09 11.53
N TYR A 57 -3.60 -0.07 10.69
CA TYR A 57 -3.52 -1.22 9.79
C TYR A 57 -3.23 -2.53 10.51
N GLN A 58 -2.40 -2.51 11.56
CA GLN A 58 -2.09 -3.68 12.39
C GLN A 58 -2.79 -3.62 13.74
N HIS A 59 -3.93 -2.93 13.81
CA HIS A 59 -4.74 -2.94 15.02
C HIS A 59 -5.13 -4.38 15.35
N LYS A 60 -4.96 -4.80 16.62
CA LYS A 60 -5.12 -6.22 17.02
C LYS A 60 -6.49 -6.78 16.65
N SER A 61 -7.55 -6.01 16.83
CA SER A 61 -8.91 -6.45 16.46
C SER A 61 -9.06 -6.61 14.94
N VAL A 62 -8.44 -5.74 14.14
CA VAL A 62 -8.44 -5.87 12.66
C VAL A 62 -7.73 -7.15 12.26
N ALA A 63 -6.54 -7.41 12.83
CA ALA A 63 -5.77 -8.62 12.54
C ALA A 63 -6.53 -9.92 12.88
N ILE A 64 -7.29 -9.94 13.99
CA ILE A 64 -8.13 -11.09 14.35
C ILE A 64 -9.27 -11.28 13.36
N ILE A 65 -9.96 -10.20 12.98
CA ILE A 65 -11.05 -10.24 12.01
C ILE A 65 -10.53 -10.70 10.63
N GLU A 66 -9.39 -10.17 10.19
CA GLU A 66 -8.72 -10.60 8.95
C GLU A 66 -8.38 -12.09 8.99
N ALA A 67 -7.87 -12.61 10.11
CA ALA A 67 -7.59 -14.03 10.26
C ALA A 67 -8.87 -14.89 10.20
N MET A 68 -10.00 -14.40 10.73
CA MET A 68 -11.30 -15.07 10.61
C MET A 68 -11.80 -15.08 9.17
N ILE A 69 -11.73 -13.94 8.47
CA ILE A 69 -12.12 -13.83 7.05
C ILE A 69 -11.25 -14.74 6.18
N ALA A 70 -9.93 -14.76 6.40
CA ALA A 70 -9.02 -15.63 5.66
C ALA A 70 -9.33 -17.11 5.87
N LYS A 71 -9.71 -17.52 7.09
CA LYS A 71 -10.18 -18.89 7.36
C LYS A 71 -11.49 -19.18 6.62
N ALA A 72 -12.46 -18.26 6.66
CA ALA A 72 -13.72 -18.41 5.96
C ALA A 72 -13.51 -18.58 4.44
N PHE A 73 -12.64 -17.76 3.84
CA PHE A 73 -12.29 -17.88 2.42
C PHE A 73 -11.63 -19.20 2.07
N LYS A 74 -10.76 -19.75 2.93
CA LYS A 74 -10.18 -21.09 2.70
C LYS A 74 -11.24 -22.19 2.70
N VAL A 75 -12.21 -22.11 3.61
CA VAL A 75 -13.32 -23.09 3.69
C VAL A 75 -14.30 -22.93 2.52
N ALA A 76 -14.54 -21.70 2.08
CA ALA A 76 -15.47 -21.40 0.99
C ALA A 76 -14.86 -21.61 -0.41
N ALA A 77 -13.54 -21.51 -0.55
CA ALA A 77 -12.81 -21.62 -1.83
C ALA A 77 -13.21 -22.81 -2.73
N PRO A 78 -13.44 -24.05 -2.23
CA PRO A 78 -13.85 -25.17 -3.10
C PRO A 78 -15.29 -25.04 -3.63
N TYR A 79 -16.14 -24.25 -2.98
CA TYR A 79 -17.55 -24.08 -3.37
C TYR A 79 -17.78 -22.84 -4.25
N ILE A 80 -16.82 -21.91 -4.28
CA ILE A 80 -16.91 -20.68 -5.05
C ILE A 80 -16.22 -20.87 -6.40
N SER A 81 -17.00 -20.72 -7.47
CA SER A 81 -16.51 -20.67 -8.84
C SER A 81 -17.02 -19.40 -9.53
N ILE A 82 -16.11 -18.66 -10.16
CA ILE A 82 -16.41 -17.38 -10.81
C ILE A 82 -16.50 -17.61 -12.33
N PRO A 83 -17.57 -17.15 -13.00
CA PRO A 83 -17.68 -17.27 -14.45
C PRO A 83 -16.64 -16.39 -15.13
N ASN A 84 -15.86 -16.98 -16.03
CA ASN A 84 -15.08 -16.23 -17.00
C ASN A 84 -16.02 -15.85 -18.17
N GLY A 85 -15.85 -14.66 -18.75
CA GLY A 85 -16.58 -14.21 -19.96
C GLY A 85 -16.50 -15.18 -21.17
N LYS A 86 -15.61 -16.19 -21.11
CA LYS A 86 -15.51 -17.30 -22.08
C LYS A 86 -16.34 -18.55 -21.71
N GLY A 87 -17.26 -18.45 -20.76
CA GLY A 87 -18.16 -19.54 -20.34
C GLY A 87 -17.53 -20.65 -19.50
N LYS A 88 -16.26 -20.51 -19.08
CA LYS A 88 -15.59 -21.45 -18.17
C LYS A 88 -15.56 -20.89 -16.76
N SER A 89 -16.04 -21.66 -15.78
CA SER A 89 -15.96 -21.27 -14.37
C SER A 89 -14.57 -21.57 -13.80
N ILE A 90 -13.95 -20.58 -13.15
CA ILE A 90 -12.63 -20.69 -12.53
C ILE A 90 -12.81 -20.80 -11.00
N PRO A 91 -12.14 -21.75 -10.33
CA PRO A 91 -12.22 -21.85 -8.88
C PRO A 91 -11.59 -20.63 -8.20
N PHE A 92 -12.14 -20.22 -7.06
CA PHE A 92 -11.70 -19.02 -6.33
C PHE A 92 -10.19 -18.98 -6.03
N SER A 93 -9.55 -20.14 -5.81
CA SER A 93 -8.11 -20.23 -5.56
C SER A 93 -7.22 -19.84 -6.76
N LYS A 94 -7.74 -19.92 -7.99
CA LYS A 94 -7.01 -19.68 -9.24
C LYS A 94 -7.44 -18.41 -9.96
N ILE A 95 -8.23 -17.55 -9.31
CA ILE A 95 -8.77 -16.33 -9.94
C ILE A 95 -7.65 -15.39 -10.40
N HIS A 96 -6.54 -15.34 -9.66
CA HIS A 96 -5.40 -14.47 -9.96
C HIS A 96 -4.68 -14.82 -11.28
N LEU A 97 -4.98 -15.98 -11.88
CA LEU A 97 -4.44 -16.39 -13.18
C LEU A 97 -5.23 -15.83 -14.37
N ASN A 98 -6.43 -15.30 -14.12
CA ASN A 98 -7.30 -14.79 -15.17
C ASN A 98 -7.83 -13.40 -14.81
N MET A 99 -7.39 -12.39 -15.54
CA MET A 99 -7.79 -11.00 -15.30
C MET A 99 -9.30 -10.79 -15.43
N ASP A 100 -9.97 -11.45 -16.39
CA ASP A 100 -11.42 -11.29 -16.61
C ASP A 100 -12.26 -11.88 -15.47
N ALA A 101 -11.73 -12.87 -14.73
CA ALA A 101 -12.39 -13.45 -13.57
C ALA A 101 -11.96 -12.80 -12.25
N PHE A 102 -10.88 -12.01 -12.26
CA PHE A 102 -10.40 -11.27 -11.08
C PHE A 102 -11.08 -9.91 -10.94
N CYS A 103 -11.38 -9.26 -12.07
CA CYS A 103 -12.08 -7.98 -12.16
C CYS A 103 -13.59 -8.15 -12.06
#